data_AF-A0A3P8E7W8-F1
#
_entry.id   AF-A0A3P8E7W8-F1
#
_cell.length_a   1.000
_cell.length_b   1.000
_cell.length_c   1.000
_cell.angle_alpha   90.00
_cell.angle_beta   90.00
_cell.angle_gamma   90.00
#
_symmetry.space_group_name_H-M   'P 1'
#
loop_
_entity.id
_entity.type
_entity.pdbx_description
1 polymer ?
#
loop_
_entity_poly.entity_id
_entity_poly.type
_entity_poly.pdbx_seq_one_letter_code
_entity_poly.pdbx_strand_id
1 'polypeptide(L)'
;MTNFHILAWLVNNDTLGLQIFNSEGKLNEDPYGIVGLLDAIALRCSNNNNNDSIKQYELAVKKWASESPIWATVQELANAVVSDMPPSPPLPTQSDSYRSALSGSSVSLGVGPTSVPKSTWSSQTTTPSGITEQRNSESSHWACSHCTFHNSPDTDECEMCRLPRRG
;
A
#
# COMPACT_ATOMS: atom_id res chain seq x y z
N MET A 1 7.00 -6.27 23.78
CA MET A 1 5.58 -6.13 23.42
C MET A 1 5.45 -6.56 21.98
N THR A 2 4.70 -7.61 21.70
CA THR A 2 4.29 -7.91 20.33
C THR A 2 3.34 -6.79 19.89
N ASN A 3 3.56 -6.21 18.72
CA ASN A 3 2.69 -5.13 18.24
C ASN A 3 1.43 -5.78 17.65
N PHE A 4 0.32 -5.72 18.40
CA PHE A 4 -0.96 -6.29 18.00
C PHE A 4 -1.38 -5.83 16.58
N HIS A 5 -1.12 -4.57 16.24
CA HIS A 5 -1.47 -4.04 14.92
C HIS A 5 -0.67 -4.70 13.79
N ILE A 6 0.60 -5.04 14.02
CA ILE A 6 1.41 -5.76 13.04
C ILE A 6 0.86 -7.16 12.84
N LEU A 7 0.50 -7.86 13.93
CA LEU A 7 -0.10 -9.19 13.84
C LEU A 7 -1.46 -9.15 13.11
N ALA A 8 -2.32 -8.19 13.44
CA ALA A 8 -3.61 -8.02 12.78
C ALA A 8 -3.45 -7.72 11.28
N TRP A 9 -2.45 -6.90 10.91
CA TRP A 9 -2.15 -6.62 9.52
C TRP A 9 -1.63 -7.86 8.78
N LEU A 10 -0.68 -8.61 9.37
CA LEU A 10 -0.14 -9.83 8.76
C LEU A 10 -1.23 -10.89 8.51
N VAL A 11 -2.14 -11.06 9.47
CA VAL A 11 -3.27 -12.01 9.40
C VAL A 11 -4.25 -11.66 8.28
N ASN A 12 -4.52 -10.36 8.10
CA ASN A 12 -5.51 -9.85 7.14
C ASN A 12 -4.86 -9.46 5.80
N ASN A 13 -3.63 -9.91 5.57
CA ASN A 13 -2.91 -9.65 4.33
C ASN A 13 -3.07 -10.86 3.39
N ASP A 14 -3.92 -10.69 2.38
CA ASP A 14 -4.22 -11.73 1.39
C ASP A 14 -3.02 -12.03 0.46
N THR A 15 -2.08 -11.10 0.32
CA THR A 15 -0.94 -11.25 -0.60
C THR A 15 0.21 -12.06 -0.01
N LEU A 16 0.36 -12.03 1.32
CA LEU A 16 1.45 -12.71 2.03
C LEU A 16 1.09 -14.15 2.40
N GLY A 17 -0.19 -14.53 2.43
CA GLY A 17 -0.59 -15.91 2.74
C GLY A 17 -0.46 -16.32 4.21
N LEU A 18 -0.26 -15.36 5.14
CA LEU A 18 -0.28 -15.59 6.59
C LEU A 18 -1.70 -15.62 7.17
N GLN A 19 -2.64 -16.22 6.46
CA GLN A 19 -4.03 -16.26 6.88
C GLN A 19 -4.23 -17.23 8.04
N ILE A 20 -5.03 -16.83 9.04
CA ILE A 20 -5.43 -17.70 10.15
C ILE A 20 -6.31 -18.85 9.67
N PHE A 21 -7.11 -18.60 8.63
CA PHE A 21 -8.00 -19.59 8.05
C PHE A 21 -7.51 -19.98 6.65
N ASN A 22 -7.69 -21.25 6.30
CA ASN A 22 -7.47 -21.73 4.95
C ASN A 22 -8.63 -21.29 4.04
N SER A 23 -8.53 -21.60 2.74
CA SER A 23 -9.57 -21.32 1.75
C SER A 23 -10.93 -21.97 2.03
N GLU A 24 -10.98 -22.94 2.95
CA GLU A 24 -12.18 -23.67 3.36
C GLU A 24 -12.81 -23.06 4.64
N GLY A 25 -12.22 -22.00 5.19
CA GLY A 25 -12.65 -21.37 6.44
C GLY A 25 -12.26 -22.14 7.71
N LYS A 26 -11.44 -23.20 7.60
CA LYS A 26 -10.87 -23.93 8.73
C LYS A 26 -9.59 -23.22 9.20
N LEU A 27 -9.29 -23.29 10.50
CA LEU A 27 -8.02 -22.81 11.04
C LEU A 27 -6.84 -23.48 10.31
N ASN A 28 -5.89 -22.66 9.89
CA ASN A 28 -4.72 -23.08 9.15
C ASN A 28 -3.74 -23.77 10.11
N GLU A 29 -3.54 -25.08 9.95
CA GLU A 29 -2.69 -25.90 10.82
C GLU A 29 -1.20 -25.87 10.40
N ASP A 30 -0.82 -25.02 9.44
CA ASP A 30 0.57 -24.89 9.00
C ASP A 30 1.47 -24.35 10.13
N PRO A 31 2.43 -25.15 10.63
CA PRO A 31 3.36 -24.74 11.69
C PRO A 31 4.34 -23.65 11.22
N TYR A 32 4.49 -23.44 9.91
CA TYR A 32 5.30 -22.36 9.34
C TYR A 32 4.48 -21.11 9.02
N GLY A 33 3.16 -21.19 9.15
CA GLY A 33 2.23 -20.08 8.97
C GLY A 33 2.02 -19.26 10.25
N ILE A 34 0.94 -18.47 10.25
CA ILE A 34 0.62 -17.57 11.36
C ILE A 34 0.29 -18.30 12.67
N VAL A 35 -0.23 -19.52 12.59
CA VAL A 35 -0.57 -20.33 13.77
C VAL A 35 0.68 -20.78 14.51
N GLY A 36 1.73 -21.20 13.80
CA GLY A 36 3.02 -21.50 14.42
C GLY A 36 3.68 -20.29 15.08
N LEU A 37 3.51 -19.08 14.52
CA LEU A 37 3.96 -17.84 15.15
C LEU A 37 3.20 -17.57 16.46
N LEU A 38 1.87 -17.73 16.45
CA LEU A 38 1.04 -17.52 17.62
C LEU A 38 1.38 -18.54 18.73
N ASP A 39 1.63 -19.80 18.39
CA ASP A 39 2.08 -20.83 19.33
C ASP A 39 3.45 -20.46 19.93
N ALA A 40 4.40 -20.00 19.12
CA ALA A 40 5.71 -19.55 19.58
C ALA A 40 5.61 -18.34 20.54
N ILE A 41 4.71 -17.40 20.26
CA ILE A 41 4.45 -16.24 21.12
C ILE A 41 3.72 -16.65 22.41
N ALA A 42 2.78 -17.61 22.32
CA ALA A 42 1.99 -18.08 23.45
C ALA A 42 2.86 -18.76 24.52
N LEU A 43 4.03 -19.28 24.19
CA LEU A 43 5.02 -19.76 25.16
C LEU A 43 5.38 -18.70 26.23
N ARG A 44 5.34 -17.42 25.87
CA ARG A 44 5.53 -16.31 26.83
C ARG A 44 4.40 -16.22 27.86
N CYS A 45 3.18 -16.60 27.47
CA CYS A 45 1.98 -16.51 28.30
C CYS A 45 1.82 -17.74 29.22
N SER A 46 2.43 -18.88 28.89
CA SER A 46 2.20 -20.16 29.57
C SER A 46 3.01 -20.40 30.85
N ASN A 47 3.98 -19.56 31.24
CA ASN A 47 4.85 -19.90 32.37
C ASN A 47 5.23 -18.71 33.28
N ASN A 48 5.21 -18.97 34.59
CA ASN A 48 5.60 -18.07 35.68
C ASN A 48 6.90 -17.30 35.38
N ASN A 49 6.93 -16.02 35.79
CA ASN A 49 7.96 -15.00 35.60
C ASN A 49 9.42 -15.43 35.87
N ASN A 50 9.98 -16.30 35.02
CA ASN A 50 11.36 -16.74 35.07
C ASN A 50 12.07 -16.33 33.77
N ASN A 51 13.32 -15.85 33.89
CA ASN A 51 14.16 -15.44 32.76
C ASN A 51 14.30 -16.52 31.67
N ASP A 52 14.12 -17.79 32.03
CA ASP A 52 14.18 -18.91 31.08
C ASP A 52 12.96 -18.97 30.14
N SER A 53 11.77 -18.56 30.60
CA SER A 53 10.57 -18.44 29.76
C SER A 53 10.76 -17.38 28.67
N ILE A 54 11.44 -16.27 29.01
CA ILE A 54 11.73 -15.20 28.05
C ILE A 54 12.64 -15.69 26.93
N LYS A 55 13.67 -16.45 27.28
CA LYS A 55 14.61 -17.02 26.29
C LYS A 55 13.95 -18.07 25.40
N GLN A 56 13.00 -18.83 25.93
CA GLN A 56 12.32 -19.90 25.19
C GLN A 56 11.40 -19.35 24.08
N TYR A 57 10.57 -18.34 24.35
CA TYR A 57 9.74 -17.77 23.28
C TYR A 57 10.59 -17.08 22.22
N GLU A 58 11.68 -16.40 22.60
CA GLU A 58 12.57 -15.78 21.62
C GLU A 58 13.23 -16.82 20.71
N LEU A 59 13.67 -17.94 21.28
CA LEU A 59 14.22 -19.05 20.51
C LEU A 59 13.16 -19.65 19.56
N ALA A 60 11.93 -19.85 20.06
CA ALA A 60 10.84 -20.39 19.25
C ALA A 60 10.45 -19.46 18.09
N VAL A 61 10.35 -18.15 18.35
CA VAL A 61 10.06 -17.14 17.31
C VAL A 61 11.18 -17.07 16.29
N LYS A 62 12.45 -17.11 16.72
CA LYS A 62 13.60 -17.13 15.80
C LYS A 62 13.62 -18.38 14.93
N LYS A 63 13.34 -19.54 15.53
CA LYS A 63 13.24 -20.82 14.81
C LYS A 63 12.12 -20.75 13.76
N TRP A 64 10.93 -20.31 14.15
CA TRP A 64 9.81 -20.10 13.23
C TRP A 64 10.19 -19.16 12.08
N ALA A 65 10.82 -18.02 12.38
CA ALA A 65 11.23 -17.04 11.38
C ALA A 65 12.24 -17.62 10.39
N SER A 66 13.16 -18.47 10.83
CA SER A 66 14.14 -19.11 9.95
C SER A 66 13.56 -20.24 9.08
N GLU A 67 12.47 -20.87 9.53
CA GLU A 67 11.87 -22.02 8.84
C GLU A 67 10.67 -21.64 7.98
N SER A 68 10.06 -20.47 8.22
CA SER A 68 8.87 -19.99 7.50
C SER A 68 9.21 -19.42 6.11
N PRO A 69 8.79 -20.06 5.01
CA PRO A 69 9.02 -19.54 3.66
C PRO A 69 8.26 -18.23 3.41
N ILE A 70 7.08 -18.11 4.03
CA ILE A 70 6.25 -16.92 3.94
C ILE A 70 6.95 -15.75 4.65
N TRP A 71 7.50 -15.97 5.84
CA TRP A 71 8.26 -14.94 6.55
C TRP A 71 9.50 -14.51 5.78
N ALA A 72 10.21 -15.45 5.13
CA ALA A 72 11.33 -15.11 4.26
C ALA A 72 10.90 -14.14 3.13
N THR A 73 9.74 -14.36 2.53
CA THR A 73 9.18 -13.45 1.51
C THR A 73 8.88 -12.07 2.08
N VAL A 74 8.25 -11.98 3.26
CA VAL A 74 8.00 -10.71 3.96
C VAL A 74 9.30 -9.96 4.21
N GLN A 75 10.34 -10.66 4.65
CA GLN A 75 11.63 -10.09 4.93
C GLN A 75 12.30 -9.51 3.68
N GLU A 76 12.26 -10.25 2.56
CA GLU A 76 12.80 -9.75 1.28
C GLU A 76 12.06 -8.51 0.78
N LEU A 77 10.73 -8.49 0.88
CA LEU A 77 9.92 -7.32 0.54
C LEU A 77 10.29 -6.11 1.41
N ALA A 78 10.47 -6.31 2.71
CA ALA A 78 10.88 -5.25 3.62
C ALA A 78 12.30 -4.74 3.28
N ASN A 79 13.24 -5.64 3.00
CA ASN A 79 14.61 -5.30 2.64
C ASN A 79 14.69 -4.50 1.33
N ALA A 80 13.86 -4.83 0.34
CA ALA A 80 13.79 -4.10 -0.92
C ALA A 80 13.38 -2.63 -0.70
N VAL A 81 12.34 -2.38 0.10
CA VAL A 81 11.86 -1.01 0.39
C VAL A 81 12.88 -0.19 1.17
N VAL A 82 13.63 -0.81 2.09
CA VAL A 82 14.69 -0.13 2.83
C VAL A 82 15.88 0.22 1.93
N SER A 83 16.16 -0.60 0.92
CA SER A 83 17.28 -0.40 0.00
C SER A 83 17.00 0.67 -1.06
N ASP A 84 15.74 0.84 -1.46
CA ASP A 84 15.33 1.79 -2.52
C ASP A 84 14.87 3.16 -2.02
N MET A 85 14.94 3.46 -0.71
CA MET A 85 14.50 4.75 -0.19
C MET A 85 15.65 5.78 -0.25
N PRO A 86 15.61 6.79 -1.14
CA PRO A 86 16.57 7.88 -1.09
C PRO A 86 16.45 8.63 0.24
N PRO A 87 17.55 9.18 0.80
CA PRO A 87 17.50 9.94 2.03
C PRO A 87 16.50 11.09 1.87
N SER A 88 15.64 11.28 2.88
CA SER A 88 14.66 12.36 2.91
C SER A 88 15.32 13.69 2.54
N PRO A 89 14.77 14.47 1.60
CA PRO A 89 15.28 15.80 1.30
C PRO A 89 15.28 16.65 2.59
N PRO A 90 16.33 17.45 2.84
CA PRO A 90 16.35 18.33 4.00
C PRO A 90 15.15 19.29 3.92
N LEU A 91 14.43 19.41 5.04
CA LEU A 91 13.29 20.32 5.19
C LEU A 91 13.76 21.75 4.88
N PRO A 92 13.09 22.51 3.98
CA PRO A 92 13.47 23.88 3.72
C PRO A 92 13.31 24.70 5.01
N THR A 93 14.43 25.25 5.49
CA THR A 93 14.47 26.20 6.58
C THR A 93 13.77 27.46 6.10
N GLN A 94 12.54 27.70 6.55
CA GLN A 94 11.81 28.93 6.25
C GLN A 94 12.55 30.10 6.93
N SER A 95 13.37 30.84 6.17
CA SER A 95 13.70 32.23 6.47
C SER A 95 12.93 33.13 5.51
N ASP A 96 11.94 33.80 6.08
CA ASP A 96 11.34 35.09 5.71
C ASP A 96 11.13 35.43 4.23
N SER A 97 9.85 35.49 3.83
CA SER A 97 9.24 36.69 3.23
C SER A 97 7.81 36.39 2.74
N TYR A 98 6.81 36.56 3.60
CA TYR A 98 5.45 36.79 3.14
C TYR A 98 5.39 38.24 2.61
N ARG A 99 5.33 38.41 1.30
CA ARG A 99 4.80 39.65 0.73
C ARG A 99 3.70 39.33 -0.29
N SER A 100 2.54 39.83 0.09
CA SER A 100 1.23 39.79 -0.54
C SER A 100 1.22 40.12 -2.03
N ALA A 101 0.32 39.46 -2.76
CA ALA A 101 -0.39 40.05 -3.88
C ALA A 101 -1.87 39.62 -3.83
N LEU A 102 -2.71 40.58 -3.46
CA LEU A 102 -4.15 40.58 -3.69
C LEU A 102 -4.41 40.84 -5.19
N SER A 103 -5.20 39.98 -5.85
CA SER A 103 -5.97 40.23 -7.08
C SER A 103 -6.57 38.88 -7.49
N GLY A 104 -7.85 38.66 -7.73
CA GLY A 104 -9.04 39.50 -7.78
C GLY A 104 -10.20 38.53 -8.04
N SER A 105 -11.34 38.77 -7.41
CA SER A 105 -12.52 37.92 -7.48
C SER A 105 -13.17 37.92 -8.87
N SER A 106 -13.62 36.76 -9.34
CA SER A 106 -14.83 36.68 -10.16
C SER A 106 -15.56 35.38 -9.88
N VAL A 107 -16.68 35.50 -9.18
CA VAL A 107 -17.71 34.46 -9.04
C VAL A 107 -18.43 34.32 -10.37
N SER A 108 -18.81 33.09 -10.74
CA SER A 108 -19.86 32.87 -11.75
C SER A 108 -20.74 31.71 -11.31
N LEU A 109 -22.01 32.06 -11.12
CA LEU A 109 -23.13 31.18 -10.83
C LEU A 109 -23.51 30.40 -12.10
N GLY A 110 -23.82 29.11 -11.93
CA GLY A 110 -24.43 28.28 -12.97
C GLY A 110 -25.16 27.11 -12.33
N VAL A 111 -26.48 27.04 -12.57
CA VAL A 111 -27.47 26.26 -11.83
C VAL A 111 -27.88 24.97 -12.56
N GLY A 112 -27.83 23.84 -11.83
CA GLY A 112 -28.68 22.63 -11.94
C GLY A 112 -28.58 21.75 -13.21
N PRO A 113 -29.32 20.62 -13.27
CA PRO A 113 -29.50 19.59 -12.24
C PRO A 113 -29.19 18.15 -12.77
N THR A 114 -29.27 17.18 -11.85
CA THR A 114 -29.69 15.77 -12.07
C THR A 114 -28.63 14.68 -12.33
N SER A 115 -28.93 13.56 -11.67
CA SER A 115 -28.63 12.17 -12.03
C SER A 115 -27.23 11.64 -11.80
N VAL A 116 -27.09 11.02 -10.62
CA VAL A 116 -26.22 9.87 -10.35
C VAL A 116 -26.49 8.77 -11.39
N PRO A 117 -25.45 8.14 -11.96
CA PRO A 117 -25.51 6.70 -12.17
C PRO A 117 -24.35 6.00 -11.48
N LYS A 118 -24.76 5.26 -10.45
CA LYS A 118 -24.30 3.94 -10.01
C LYS A 118 -23.19 3.28 -10.84
N SER A 119 -22.09 2.98 -10.14
CA SER A 119 -21.09 1.96 -10.47
C SER A 119 -21.73 0.68 -11.00
N THR A 120 -21.29 0.22 -12.17
CA THR A 120 -21.37 -1.20 -12.54
C THR A 120 -20.16 -1.52 -13.41
N TRP A 121 -19.11 -2.01 -12.74
CA TRP A 121 -18.00 -2.72 -13.36
C TRP A 121 -18.55 -3.92 -14.14
N SER A 122 -18.40 -3.91 -15.46
CA SER A 122 -18.69 -5.07 -16.29
C SER A 122 -17.54 -5.25 -17.27
N SER A 123 -16.64 -6.17 -16.92
CA SER A 123 -15.57 -6.67 -17.76
C SER A 123 -16.18 -7.41 -18.96
N GLN A 124 -15.97 -6.91 -20.17
CA GLN A 124 -16.16 -7.72 -21.38
C GLN A 124 -15.00 -7.51 -22.35
N THR A 125 -14.05 -8.44 -22.27
CA THR A 125 -13.07 -8.77 -23.30
C THR A 125 -13.76 -9.58 -24.39
N THR A 126 -13.93 -9.05 -25.61
CA THR A 126 -13.68 -9.78 -26.88
C THR A 126 -13.91 -8.88 -28.10
N THR A 127 -12.84 -8.66 -28.87
CA THR A 127 -12.81 -8.27 -30.30
C THR A 127 -13.38 -9.42 -31.18
N PRO A 128 -13.62 -9.28 -32.52
CA PRO A 128 -13.31 -8.17 -33.44
C PRO A 128 -14.39 -7.81 -34.51
N SER A 129 -14.16 -6.67 -35.18
CA SER A 129 -14.51 -6.31 -36.58
C SER A 129 -15.49 -5.15 -36.78
N GLY A 130 -15.06 -4.15 -37.55
CA GLY A 130 -15.95 -3.29 -38.34
C GLY A 130 -15.91 -1.79 -38.03
N ILE A 131 -15.02 -1.06 -38.74
CA ILE A 131 -15.21 0.30 -39.27
C ILE A 131 -16.20 1.24 -38.54
N THR A 132 -15.68 2.14 -37.70
CA THR A 132 -16.03 3.57 -37.79
C THR A 132 -14.92 4.41 -37.16
N GLU A 133 -14.33 5.26 -37.98
CA GLU A 133 -13.29 6.21 -37.65
C GLU A 133 -13.92 7.38 -36.86
N GLN A 134 -14.19 7.14 -35.58
CA GLN A 134 -14.58 8.18 -34.65
C GLN A 134 -13.28 8.69 -34.02
N ARG A 135 -12.87 9.93 -34.35
CA ARG A 135 -11.78 10.65 -33.66
C ARG A 135 -12.12 10.74 -32.18
N ASN A 136 -11.73 9.72 -31.43
CA ASN A 136 -11.69 9.77 -29.99
C ASN A 136 -10.48 10.64 -29.69
N SER A 137 -10.71 11.91 -29.36
CA SER A 137 -9.73 12.72 -28.65
C SER A 137 -9.58 12.11 -27.26
N GLU A 138 -9.00 10.92 -27.18
CA GLU A 138 -8.49 10.34 -25.95
C GLU A 138 -7.39 11.28 -25.52
N SER A 139 -7.76 12.18 -24.64
CA SER A 139 -6.85 13.06 -23.96
C SER A 139 -5.90 12.14 -23.18
N SER A 140 -4.76 11.84 -23.80
CA SER A 140 -3.86 10.80 -23.32
C SER A 140 -3.21 11.29 -22.01
N HIS A 141 -3.70 10.77 -20.90
CA HIS A 141 -3.10 10.99 -19.58
C HIS A 141 -1.62 10.60 -19.63
N TRP A 142 -0.78 11.28 -18.84
CA TRP A 142 0.65 11.00 -18.80
C TRP A 142 1.09 10.50 -17.44
N ALA A 143 1.87 9.42 -17.43
CA ALA A 143 2.48 8.91 -16.22
C ALA A 143 3.69 9.75 -15.83
N CYS A 144 3.75 10.21 -14.58
CA CYS A 144 4.91 10.90 -14.05
C CYS A 144 6.13 9.96 -14.00
N SER A 145 7.27 10.40 -14.54
CA SER A 145 8.53 9.64 -14.50
C SER A 145 9.07 9.42 -13.09
N HIS A 146 8.71 10.28 -12.13
CA HIS A 146 9.22 10.23 -10.76
C HIS A 146 8.35 9.41 -9.80
N CYS A 147 7.01 9.52 -9.89
CA CYS A 147 6.09 8.87 -8.95
C CYS A 147 5.05 7.98 -9.61
N THR A 148 5.08 7.81 -10.95
CA THR A 148 4.16 6.97 -11.76
C THR A 148 2.68 7.33 -11.73
N PHE A 149 2.31 8.43 -11.06
CA PHE A 149 0.94 8.93 -11.04
C PHE A 149 0.48 9.34 -12.45
N HIS A 150 -0.76 8.99 -12.82
CA HIS A 150 -1.37 9.31 -14.11
C HIS A 150 -2.04 10.68 -14.04
N ASN A 151 -1.39 11.67 -14.65
CA ASN A 151 -1.85 13.05 -14.65
C ASN A 151 -2.75 13.34 -15.84
N SER A 152 -3.59 14.36 -15.67
CA SER A 152 -4.40 14.90 -16.74
C SER A 152 -3.51 15.40 -17.91
N PRO A 153 -3.96 15.27 -19.17
CA PRO A 153 -3.20 15.73 -20.33
C PRO A 153 -2.98 17.25 -20.36
N ASP A 154 -3.86 18.00 -19.68
CA ASP A 154 -3.84 19.46 -19.58
C ASP A 154 -2.86 19.98 -18.52
N THR A 155 -2.19 19.09 -17.77
CA THR A 155 -1.21 19.48 -16.76
C THR A 155 0.23 19.27 -17.25
N ASP A 156 1.06 20.28 -17.02
CA ASP A 156 2.50 20.24 -17.31
C ASP A 156 3.34 19.80 -16.10
N GLU A 157 2.71 19.64 -14.94
CA GLU A 157 3.33 19.20 -13.69
C GLU A 157 2.51 18.09 -13.05
N CYS A 158 3.17 17.22 -12.29
CA CYS A 158 2.49 16.12 -11.64
C CYS A 158 1.64 16.59 -10.46
N GLU A 159 0.38 16.18 -10.37
CA GLU A 159 -0.54 16.57 -9.29
C GLU A 159 -0.06 16.08 -7.91
N MET A 160 0.62 14.92 -7.86
CA MET A 160 1.13 14.30 -6.64
C MET A 160 2.48 14.87 -6.18
N CYS A 161 3.46 14.98 -7.07
CA CYS A 161 4.83 15.36 -6.70
C CYS A 161 5.26 16.75 -7.20
N ARG A 162 4.42 17.42 -7.99
CA ARG A 162 4.63 18.77 -8.56
C ARG A 162 5.89 18.91 -9.43
N LEU A 163 6.42 17.79 -9.93
CA LEU A 163 7.55 17.78 -10.87
C LEU A 163 7.05 17.92 -12.33
N PRO A 164 7.84 18.57 -13.20
CA PRO A 164 7.45 18.81 -14.59
C PRO A 164 7.31 17.52 -15.40
N ARG A 165 6.42 17.54 -16.38
CA ARG A 165 6.16 16.41 -17.30
C ARG A 165 7.37 16.03 -18.14
N ARG A 166 8.22 17.00 -18.45
CA ARG A 166 9.49 16.82 -19.16
C ARG A 166 10.60 17.38 -18.26
N GLY A 167 11.33 16.47 -17.62
CA GLY A 167 12.52 16.76 -16.81
C GLY A 167 13.70 15.98 -17.35
#